data_AF-A0A9W6TAM4-F1
#
_entry.id   AF-A0A9W6TAM4-F1
#
_cell.length_a   1.000
_cell.length_b   1.000
_cell.length_c   1.000
_cell.angle_alpha   90.00
_cell.angle_beta   90.00
_cell.angle_gamma   90.00
#
_symmetry.space_group_name_H-M   'P 1'
#
loop_
_entity.id
_entity.type
_entity.pdbx_description
1 polymer ?
#
loop_
_entity_poly.entity_id
_entity_poly.type
_entity_poly.pdbx_seq_one_letter_code
_entity_poly.pdbx_strand_id
1 'polypeptide(L)'
;MRTVTDLQSEAKSVDSGTLFYVYYFGLSEEERNFAKELLISRSWKINSNKTLWYQRNSQVKVSGEGFEIADVNIFDALKWTSQEKRNFRIEYSQFSSN
;
A
#
# COMPACT_ATOMS: atom_id res chain seq x y z
N MET A 1 32.38 -4.48 4.29
CA MET A 1 31.62 -3.47 5.05
C MET A 1 30.37 -3.18 4.25
N ARG A 2 29.18 -3.48 4.79
CA ARG A 2 27.90 -3.19 4.10
C ARG A 2 27.67 -1.68 4.11
N THR A 3 27.24 -1.13 2.99
CA THR A 3 26.92 0.30 2.84
C THR A 3 25.41 0.54 3.01
N VAL A 4 25.02 1.79 3.25
CA VAL A 4 23.60 2.18 3.34
C VAL A 4 22.85 1.84 2.04
N THR A 5 23.53 1.93 0.90
CA THR A 5 22.97 1.59 -0.42
C THR A 5 22.66 0.10 -0.53
N ASP A 6 23.50 -0.77 0.04
CA ASP A 6 23.26 -2.22 0.07
C ASP A 6 22.00 -2.54 0.88
N LEU A 7 21.84 -1.89 2.04
CA LEU A 7 20.65 -2.06 2.90
C LEU A 7 19.37 -1.58 2.23
N GLN A 8 19.42 -0.46 1.48
CA GLN A 8 18.27 0.02 0.70
C GLN A 8 17.86 -0.95 -0.40
N SER A 9 18.83 -1.65 -1.01
CA SER A 9 18.56 -2.67 -2.03
C SER A 9 17.96 -3.94 -1.43
N GLU A 10 18.45 -4.39 -0.26
CA GLU A 10 17.87 -5.52 0.48
C GLU A 10 16.45 -5.20 0.96
N ALA A 11 16.18 -3.96 1.40
CA ALA A 11 14.84 -3.54 1.79
C ALA A 11 13.81 -3.66 0.65
N LYS A 12 14.24 -3.55 -0.61
CA LYS A 12 13.34 -3.74 -1.78
C LYS A 12 12.91 -5.19 -1.97
N SER A 13 13.59 -6.18 -1.40
CA SER A 13 13.21 -7.60 -1.49
C SER A 13 12.24 -8.04 -0.38
N VAL A 14 12.04 -7.21 0.64
CA VAL A 14 11.11 -7.45 1.76
C VAL A 14 9.67 -7.50 1.23
N ASP A 15 8.86 -8.46 1.67
CA ASP A 15 7.47 -8.61 1.23
C ASP A 15 6.57 -7.47 1.77
N SER A 16 5.42 -7.25 1.13
CA SER A 16 4.50 -6.18 1.54
C SER A 16 3.93 -6.39 2.95
N GLY A 17 3.75 -7.63 3.42
CA GLY A 17 3.29 -7.93 4.77
C GLY A 17 4.23 -7.41 5.84
N THR A 18 5.53 -7.64 5.67
CA THR A 18 6.57 -7.09 6.56
C THR A 18 6.58 -5.55 6.51
N LEU A 19 6.40 -4.93 5.34
CA LEU A 19 6.30 -3.47 5.24
C LEU A 19 5.06 -2.91 5.94
N PHE A 20 3.91 -3.60 5.87
CA PHE A 20 2.73 -3.22 6.65
C PHE A 20 3.02 -3.32 8.15
N TYR A 21 3.69 -4.36 8.60
CA TYR A 21 4.10 -4.49 10.00
C TYR A 21 4.96 -3.31 10.46
N VAL A 22 6.01 -2.97 9.70
CA VAL A 22 6.87 -1.82 10.02
C VAL A 22 6.09 -0.51 9.98
N TYR A 23 5.17 -0.33 9.03
CA TYR A 23 4.35 0.88 8.96
C TYR A 23 3.47 1.09 10.20
N TYR A 24 2.83 0.04 10.73
CA TYR A 24 1.92 0.14 11.88
C TYR A 24 2.61 0.01 13.25
N PHE A 25 3.70 -0.76 13.34
CA PHE A 25 4.33 -1.13 14.60
C PHE A 25 5.83 -0.80 14.69
N GLY A 26 6.41 -0.18 13.65
CA GLY A 26 7.78 0.33 13.68
C GLY A 26 7.97 1.31 14.85
N LEU A 27 9.11 1.22 15.51
CA LEU A 27 9.39 1.95 16.75
C LEU A 27 9.65 3.42 16.44
N SER A 28 10.43 3.69 15.39
CA SER A 28 10.81 5.03 14.99
C SER A 28 9.90 5.60 13.90
N GLU A 29 9.82 6.93 13.80
CA GLU A 29 9.06 7.58 12.73
C GLU A 29 9.72 7.36 11.36
N GLU A 30 11.05 7.32 11.33
CA GLU A 30 11.85 7.04 10.15
C GLU A 30 11.54 5.66 9.57
N GLU A 31 11.44 4.63 10.41
CA GLU A 31 11.07 3.27 9.99
C GLU A 31 9.68 3.24 9.34
N ARG A 32 8.70 3.89 9.99
CA ARG A 32 7.33 3.96 9.48
C ARG A 32 7.23 4.74 8.17
N ASN A 33 7.95 5.86 8.07
CA ASN A 33 8.00 6.68 6.86
C ASN A 33 8.68 5.92 5.71
N PHE A 34 9.79 5.24 5.98
CA PHE A 34 10.48 4.40 5.00
C PHE A 34 9.58 3.28 4.47
N ALA A 35 8.87 2.57 5.36
CA ALA A 35 7.94 1.52 4.95
C ALA A 35 6.79 2.08 4.10
N LYS A 36 6.24 3.23 4.49
CA LYS A 36 5.19 3.94 3.73
C LYS A 36 5.67 4.29 2.32
N GLU A 37 6.86 4.89 2.18
CA GLU A 37 7.43 5.27 0.90
C GLU A 37 7.66 4.05 -0.01
N LEU A 38 8.16 2.95 0.55
CA LEU A 38 8.39 1.72 -0.20
C LEU A 38 7.07 1.08 -0.65
N LEU A 39 6.03 1.08 0.19
CA LEU A 39 4.68 0.65 -0.20
C LEU A 39 4.11 1.51 -1.34
N ILE A 40 4.25 2.85 -1.25
CA ILE A 40 3.80 3.77 -2.31
C ILE A 40 4.56 3.51 -3.61
N SER A 41 5.88 3.28 -3.56
CA SER A 41 6.68 2.93 -4.74
C SER A 41 6.23 1.63 -5.40
N ARG A 42 5.59 0.73 -4.63
CA ARG A 42 4.98 -0.51 -5.09
C ARG A 42 3.50 -0.34 -5.49
N SER A 43 3.09 0.91 -5.75
CA SER A 43 1.74 1.28 -6.16
C SER A 43 0.63 0.98 -5.14
N TRP A 44 0.99 0.83 -3.86
CA TRP A 44 0.00 0.81 -2.79
C TRP A 44 -0.48 2.23 -2.48
N LYS A 45 -1.79 2.40 -2.34
CA LYS A 45 -2.45 3.63 -1.91
C LYS A 45 -3.18 3.39 -0.60
N ILE A 46 -2.98 4.29 0.36
CA ILE A 46 -3.64 4.21 1.66
C ILE A 46 -4.88 5.11 1.68
N ASN A 47 -5.97 4.65 2.32
CA ASN A 47 -7.14 5.49 2.56
C ASN A 47 -6.85 6.61 3.57
N SER A 48 -7.73 7.63 3.62
CA SER A 48 -7.60 8.78 4.52
C SER A 48 -7.46 8.39 5.99
N ASN A 49 -8.13 7.31 6.40
CA ASN A 49 -8.13 6.84 7.80
C ASN A 49 -6.92 5.96 8.14
N LYS A 50 -6.03 5.70 7.17
CA LYS A 50 -4.82 4.89 7.34
C LYS A 50 -5.08 3.44 7.79
N THR A 51 -6.23 2.87 7.44
CA THR A 51 -6.64 1.51 7.84
C THR A 51 -6.68 0.52 6.68
N LEU A 52 -6.83 1.02 5.45
CA LEU A 52 -6.95 0.20 4.25
C LEU A 52 -5.89 0.63 3.24
N TRP A 53 -5.21 -0.36 2.68
CA TRP A 53 -4.28 -0.20 1.57
C TRP A 53 -4.81 -0.89 0.33
N TYR A 54 -4.67 -0.25 -0.82
CA TYR A 54 -5.15 -0.72 -2.12
C TYR A 54 -4.00 -0.75 -3.12
N GLN A 55 -3.88 -1.84 -3.88
CA GLN A 55 -2.96 -1.95 -5.00
C GLN A 55 -3.70 -2.52 -6.19
N ARG A 56 -3.62 -1.84 -7.34
CA ARG A 56 -4.23 -2.32 -8.58
C ARG A 56 -3.38 -3.47 -9.14
N ASN A 57 -4.04 -4.59 -9.43
CA ASN A 57 -3.44 -5.77 -10.08
C ASN A 57 -3.75 -5.84 -11.57
N SER A 58 -4.71 -5.05 -12.05
CA SER A 58 -5.06 -4.93 -13.46
C SER A 58 -5.05 -3.47 -13.90
N GLN A 59 -5.13 -3.27 -15.22
CA GLN A 59 -5.56 -1.99 -15.76
C GLN A 59 -7.01 -1.69 -15.32
N VAL A 60 -7.38 -0.41 -15.37
CA VAL A 60 -8.74 0.05 -15.09
C VAL A 60 -9.67 -0.48 -16.18
N LYS A 61 -10.71 -1.20 -15.79
CA LYS A 61 -11.70 -1.79 -16.71
C LYS A 61 -12.81 -0.80 -17.02
N VAL A 62 -13.25 -0.06 -16.00
CA VAL A 62 -14.27 1.00 -16.10
C VAL A 62 -13.84 2.16 -15.21
N SER A 63 -14.02 3.38 -15.68
CA SER A 63 -13.87 4.59 -14.87
C SER A 63 -15.06 5.50 -15.08
N GLY A 64 -15.46 6.22 -14.04
CA GLY A 64 -16.47 7.27 -14.11
C GLY A 64 -16.09 8.45 -13.23
N GLU A 65 -17.01 9.39 -13.05
CA GLU A 65 -16.78 10.50 -12.12
C GLU A 65 -16.67 9.97 -10.69
N GLY A 66 -15.48 10.10 -10.10
CA GLY A 66 -15.22 9.75 -8.71
C GLY A 66 -14.91 8.28 -8.43
N PHE A 67 -14.88 7.39 -9.44
CA PHE A 67 -14.58 5.98 -9.21
C PHE A 67 -13.84 5.28 -10.37
N GLU A 68 -13.20 4.16 -10.05
CA GLU A 68 -12.69 3.18 -11.01
C GLU A 68 -13.08 1.75 -10.62
N ILE A 69 -13.10 0.84 -11.59
CA ILE A 69 -13.28 -0.60 -11.40
C ILE A 69 -12.04 -1.32 -11.96
N ALA A 70 -11.39 -2.11 -11.11
CA ALA A 70 -10.20 -2.89 -11.46
C ALA A 70 -10.13 -4.18 -10.61
N ASP A 71 -9.18 -5.06 -10.90
CA ASP A 71 -8.78 -6.11 -9.96
C ASP A 71 -7.75 -5.51 -8.99
N VAL A 72 -7.94 -5.74 -7.68
CA VAL A 72 -7.26 -4.98 -6.63
C VAL A 72 -6.87 -5.91 -5.48
N ASN A 73 -5.65 -5.78 -4.99
CA ASN A 73 -5.27 -6.26 -3.66
C ASN A 73 -5.68 -5.23 -2.62
N ILE A 74 -6.30 -5.70 -1.54
CA ILE A 74 -6.69 -4.87 -0.41
C ILE A 74 -6.06 -5.47 0.85
N PHE A 75 -5.32 -4.65 1.60
CA PHE A 75 -4.88 -5.00 2.94
C PHE A 75 -5.69 -4.21 3.98
N ASP A 76 -6.32 -4.92 4.90
CA ASP A 76 -7.08 -4.39 6.03
C ASP A 76 -6.25 -4.50 7.30
N ALA A 77 -5.77 -3.36 7.81
CA ALA A 77 -4.91 -3.30 8.98
C ALA A 77 -5.63 -3.61 10.30
N LEU A 78 -6.95 -3.37 10.36
CA LEU A 78 -7.73 -3.65 11.56
C LEU A 78 -7.95 -5.15 11.74
N LYS A 79 -8.07 -5.88 10.63
CA LYS A 79 -8.23 -7.34 10.62
C LYS A 79 -6.92 -8.09 10.38
N TRP A 80 -5.88 -7.37 9.98
CA TRP A 80 -4.60 -7.92 9.53
C TRP A 80 -4.73 -8.95 8.39
N THR A 81 -5.56 -8.64 7.40
CA THR A 81 -5.83 -9.55 6.28
C THR A 81 -5.60 -8.91 4.92
N SER A 82 -5.01 -9.68 3.99
CA SER A 82 -4.93 -9.33 2.56
C SER A 82 -5.97 -10.10 1.76
N GLN A 83 -6.64 -9.43 0.83
CA GLN A 83 -7.63 -10.02 -0.07
C GLN A 83 -7.41 -9.53 -1.49
N GLU A 84 -7.50 -10.45 -2.45
CA GLU A 84 -7.62 -10.09 -3.86
C GLU A 84 -9.11 -9.99 -4.21
N LYS A 85 -9.51 -8.87 -4.81
CA LYS A 85 -10.89 -8.65 -5.27
C LYS A 85 -10.90 -8.35 -6.76
N ARG A 86 -11.75 -9.06 -7.49
CA ARG A 86 -11.96 -8.85 -8.92
C ARG A 86 -13.09 -7.85 -9.16
N ASN A 87 -12.93 -7.01 -10.20
CA ASN A 87 -13.89 -5.97 -10.58
C ASN A 87 -14.34 -5.12 -9.37
N PHE A 88 -13.41 -4.80 -8.48
CA PHE A 88 -13.70 -4.01 -7.30
C PHE A 88 -13.82 -2.53 -7.66
N ARG A 89 -14.88 -1.91 -7.16
CA ARG A 89 -15.16 -0.48 -7.34
C ARG A 89 -14.40 0.32 -6.28
N ILE A 90 -13.40 1.07 -6.71
CA ILE A 90 -12.62 2.00 -5.89
C ILE A 90 -13.26 3.39 -6.02
N GLU A 91 -13.79 3.91 -4.93
CA GLU A 91 -14.26 5.30 -4.84
C GLU A 91 -13.09 6.22 -4.51
N TYR A 92 -12.84 7.27 -5.28
CA TYR A 92 -11.70 8.17 -5.04
C TYR A 92 -11.84 8.99 -3.76
N SER A 93 -13.07 9.19 -3.28
CA SER A 93 -13.38 9.88 -2.02
C SER A 93 -12.77 9.22 -0.78
N GLN A 94 -12.37 7.95 -0.87
CA GLN A 94 -11.71 7.25 0.24
C GLN A 94 -10.24 7.62 0.41
N PHE A 95 -9.66 8.30 -0.57
CA PHE A 95 -8.30 8.81 -0.52
C PHE A 95 -8.35 10.30 -0.18
N SER A 96 -7.38 10.79 0.59
CA SER A 96 -7.26 12.22 0.84
C SER A 96 -6.92 12.93 -0.45
N SER A 97 -7.70 13.95 -0.82
CA SER A 97 -7.31 14.91 -1.84
C SER A 97 -6.05 15.63 -1.36
N ASN A 98 -4.90 15.38 -2.00
CA ASN A 98 -3.71 16.19 -1.81
C ASN A 98 -3.93 17.59 -2.39
#